data_AF-A0AAW7XEI1-F1
#
_entry.id   AF-A0AAW7XEI1-F1
#
_cell.length_a   1.000
_cell.length_b   1.000
_cell.length_c   1.000
_cell.angle_alpha   90.00
_cell.angle_beta   90.00
_cell.angle_gamma   90.00
#
_symmetry.space_group_name_H-M   'P 1'
#
loop_
_entity.id
_entity.type
_entity.pdbx_description
1 polymer ?
#
loop_
_entity_poly.entity_id
_entity_poly.type
_entity_poly.pdbx_seq_one_letter_code
_entity_poly.pdbx_strand_id
1 'polypeptide(L)'
;MKQITVLLFLSIAFLSCKPPKDKQFDPKVLAAPMMDDKGAEFTFQQVLDQYKGETVLIYVWASWCVDCIQGLPKLKEVQKKYPNIDYVFISLDKDQRSWKNGIKRFSIK
;
A
#
# COMPACT_ATOMS: atom_id res chain seq x y z
N MET A 1 24.99 14.73 -46.66
CA MET A 1 25.72 14.58 -45.38
C MET A 1 25.08 15.30 -44.20
N LYS A 2 24.53 16.52 -44.34
CA LYS A 2 23.88 17.26 -43.22
C LYS A 2 22.64 16.58 -42.60
N GLN A 3 21.85 15.84 -43.39
CA GLN A 3 20.61 15.19 -42.93
C GLN A 3 20.88 13.94 -42.06
N ILE A 4 21.95 13.20 -42.33
CA ILE A 4 22.34 11.99 -41.58
C ILE A 4 22.86 12.39 -40.19
N THR A 5 23.60 13.49 -40.09
CA THR A 5 24.10 14.02 -38.80
C THR A 5 22.96 14.49 -37.90
N VAL A 6 21.89 15.07 -38.48
CA VAL A 6 20.70 15.51 -37.74
C VAL A 6 19.91 14.31 -37.22
N LEU A 7 19.75 13.24 -38.01
CA LEU A 7 19.08 12.00 -37.57
C LEU A 7 19.84 11.27 -36.46
N LEU A 8 21.18 11.24 -36.53
CA LEU A 8 22.01 10.66 -35.46
C LEU A 8 21.88 11.45 -34.15
N PHE A 9 21.90 12.79 -34.21
CA PHE A 9 21.69 13.64 -33.04
C PHE A 9 20.28 13.51 -32.45
N LEU A 10 19.25 13.36 -33.30
CA LEU A 10 17.86 13.17 -32.86
C LEU A 10 17.67 11.84 -32.11
N SER A 11 18.34 10.77 -32.56
CA SER A 11 18.29 9.45 -31.89
C SER A 11 18.96 9.42 -30.51
N ILE A 12 20.01 10.23 -30.30
CA ILE A 12 20.74 10.29 -29.02
C ILE A 12 19.89 11.00 -27.95
N ALA A 13 19.02 11.93 -28.33
CA ALA A 13 18.12 12.62 -27.40
C ALA A 13 17.05 11.69 -26.77
N PHE A 14 16.59 10.65 -27.49
CA PHE A 14 15.61 9.69 -26.97
C PHE A 14 16.21 8.65 -26.00
N LEU A 15 17.52 8.41 -26.05
CA LEU A 15 18.21 7.44 -25.16
C LEU A 15 18.52 7.99 -23.77
N SER A 16 18.33 9.30 -23.53
CA SER A 16 18.67 9.95 -22.27
C SER A 16 17.49 10.13 -21.30
N CYS A 17 16.37 9.43 -21.52
CA CYS A 17 15.33 9.28 -20.50
C CYS A 17 15.63 8.04 -19.66
N LYS A 18 16.38 8.19 -18.55
CA LYS A 18 16.36 7.17 -17.48
C LYS A 18 15.07 7.37 -16.69
N PRO A 19 14.10 6.44 -16.73
CA PRO A 19 12.93 6.54 -15.87
C PRO A 19 13.40 6.58 -14.41
N PRO A 20 12.80 7.43 -13.56
CA PRO A 20 13.16 7.51 -12.15
C PRO A 20 13.06 6.12 -11.52
N LYS A 21 14.00 5.79 -10.61
CA LYS A 21 14.00 4.52 -9.87
C LYS A 21 12.65 4.34 -9.17
N ASP A 22 11.88 3.47 -9.80
CA ASP A 22 10.62 2.80 -9.53
C ASP A 22 9.77 3.32 -8.37
N LYS A 23 8.55 3.79 -8.71
CA LYS A 23 7.44 4.02 -7.77
C LYS A 23 6.80 2.71 -7.27
N GLN A 24 7.49 1.57 -7.40
CA GLN A 24 6.97 0.25 -7.07
C GLN A 24 7.50 -0.21 -5.72
N PHE A 25 6.71 -0.99 -5.00
CA PHE A 25 7.15 -1.62 -3.76
C PHE A 25 8.28 -2.62 -4.03
N ASP A 26 9.15 -2.81 -3.05
CA ASP A 26 10.18 -3.85 -3.11
C ASP A 26 9.51 -5.23 -3.32
N PRO A 27 10.01 -6.08 -4.23
CA PRO A 27 9.46 -7.42 -4.46
C PRO A 27 9.29 -8.25 -3.18
N LYS A 28 10.15 -8.04 -2.17
CA LYS A 28 10.04 -8.70 -0.87
C LYS A 28 8.80 -8.27 -0.09
N VAL A 29 8.43 -6.99 -0.19
CA VAL A 29 7.22 -6.46 0.44
C VAL A 29 5.99 -6.99 -0.28
N LEU A 30 6.02 -7.07 -1.62
CA LEU A 30 4.95 -7.63 -2.43
C LEU A 30 4.71 -9.12 -2.11
N ALA A 31 5.78 -9.87 -1.88
CA ALA A 31 5.73 -11.29 -1.51
C ALA A 31 5.51 -11.54 0.00
N ALA A 32 5.36 -10.50 0.83
CA ALA A 32 5.21 -10.67 2.27
C ALA A 32 3.92 -11.46 2.57
N PRO A 33 4.01 -12.57 3.34
CA PRO A 33 2.83 -13.35 3.71
C PRO A 33 1.98 -12.59 4.72
N MET A 34 0.68 -12.70 4.53
CA MET A 34 -0.39 -12.10 5.32
C MET A 34 -1.44 -13.17 5.60
N MET A 35 -2.27 -12.92 6.60
CA MET A 35 -3.29 -13.87 7.03
C MET A 35 -4.60 -13.13 7.35
N ASP A 36 -5.73 -13.72 6.97
CA ASP A 36 -7.06 -13.17 7.27
C ASP A 36 -7.61 -13.64 8.63
N ASP A 37 -8.86 -13.27 8.92
CA ASP A 37 -9.57 -13.64 10.14
C ASP A 37 -9.98 -15.12 10.21
N LYS A 38 -9.85 -15.85 9.09
CA LYS A 38 -10.11 -17.29 8.96
C LYS A 38 -8.83 -18.11 8.92
N GLY A 39 -7.67 -17.47 8.87
CA GLY A 39 -6.37 -18.14 8.79
C GLY A 39 -5.92 -18.45 7.36
N ALA A 40 -6.61 -17.93 6.35
CA ALA A 40 -6.15 -18.08 4.96
C ALA A 40 -4.94 -17.19 4.73
N GLU A 41 -3.90 -17.76 4.12
CA GLU A 41 -2.67 -17.05 3.76
C GLU A 41 -2.80 -16.42 2.37
N PHE A 42 -2.27 -15.20 2.25
CA PHE A 42 -2.16 -14.47 0.99
C PHE A 42 -0.95 -13.53 1.05
N THR A 43 -0.67 -12.85 -0.04
CA THR A 43 0.46 -11.92 -0.17
C THR A 43 -0.01 -10.48 -0.22
N PHE A 44 0.88 -9.53 0.09
CA PHE A 44 0.56 -8.11 -0.10
C PHE A 44 0.21 -7.78 -1.55
N GLN A 45 0.86 -8.42 -2.52
CA GLN A 45 0.53 -8.28 -3.94
C GLN A 45 -0.94 -8.60 -4.22
N GLN A 46 -1.47 -9.69 -3.65
CA GLN A 46 -2.88 -10.06 -3.82
C GLN A 46 -3.83 -9.02 -3.22
N VAL A 47 -3.46 -8.36 -2.12
CA VAL A 47 -4.23 -7.23 -1.58
C VAL A 47 -4.24 -6.08 -2.59
N LEU A 48 -3.08 -5.70 -3.13
CA LEU A 48 -2.99 -4.61 -4.10
C LEU A 48 -3.76 -4.92 -5.40
N ASP A 49 -3.72 -6.16 -5.87
CA ASP A 49 -4.44 -6.61 -7.06
C ASP A 49 -5.97 -6.55 -6.86
N GLN A 50 -6.46 -6.82 -5.64
CA GLN A 50 -7.88 -6.70 -5.30
C GLN A 50 -8.39 -5.26 -5.45
N TYR A 51 -7.57 -4.26 -5.12
CA TYR A 51 -7.93 -2.83 -5.16
C TYR A 51 -7.35 -2.12 -6.40
N LYS A 52 -7.02 -2.88 -7.46
CA LYS A 52 -6.39 -2.30 -8.64
C LYS A 52 -7.35 -1.36 -9.39
N GLY A 53 -6.97 -0.09 -9.47
CA GLY A 53 -7.78 0.97 -10.09
C GLY A 53 -8.67 1.73 -9.09
N GLU A 54 -8.76 1.27 -7.86
CA GLU A 54 -9.43 1.94 -6.75
C GLU A 54 -8.48 2.97 -6.11
N THR A 55 -9.05 3.97 -5.42
CA THR A 55 -8.29 4.77 -4.46
C THR A 55 -8.40 4.11 -3.09
N VAL A 56 -7.28 3.63 -2.56
CA VAL A 56 -7.22 2.92 -1.27
C VAL A 56 -6.29 3.63 -0.28
N LEU A 57 -6.72 3.73 0.97
CA LEU A 57 -5.88 4.11 2.10
C LEU A 57 -5.56 2.86 2.92
N ILE A 58 -4.28 2.48 2.94
CA ILE A 58 -3.78 1.39 3.77
C ILE A 58 -3.30 1.95 5.11
N TYR A 59 -3.87 1.46 6.21
CA TYR A 59 -3.50 1.83 7.57
C TYR A 59 -2.81 0.65 8.26
N VAL A 60 -1.49 0.75 8.40
CA VAL A 60 -0.67 -0.23 9.13
C VAL A 60 -0.68 0.11 10.61
N TRP A 61 -1.03 -0.85 11.46
CA TRP A 61 -1.21 -0.64 12.89
C TRP A 61 -0.89 -1.90 13.70
N ALA A 62 -0.96 -1.80 15.03
CA ALA A 62 -0.97 -2.96 15.92
C ALA A 62 -1.65 -2.62 17.24
N SER A 63 -2.17 -3.63 17.95
CA SER A 63 -2.85 -3.43 19.24
C SER A 63 -1.94 -2.88 20.35
N TRP A 64 -0.63 -3.02 20.18
CA TRP A 64 0.41 -2.52 21.08
C TRP A 64 1.04 -1.19 20.61
N CYS A 65 0.69 -0.70 19.42
CA CYS A 65 1.24 0.55 18.88
C CYS A 65 0.45 1.76 19.41
N VAL A 66 1.01 2.44 20.41
CA VAL A 66 0.36 3.59 21.07
C VAL A 66 0.03 4.71 20.09
N ASP A 67 0.99 5.13 19.27
CA ASP A 67 0.81 6.23 18.31
C ASP A 67 -0.23 5.89 17.24
N CYS A 68 -0.27 4.62 16.79
CA CYS A 68 -1.29 4.14 15.88
C CYS A 68 -2.69 4.29 16.51
N ILE A 69 -2.85 3.85 17.77
CA ILE A 69 -4.14 3.94 18.47
C ILE A 69 -4.57 5.40 18.67
N GLN A 70 -3.63 6.29 19.01
CA GLN A 70 -3.90 7.72 19.12
C GLN A 70 -4.30 8.36 17.78
N GLY A 71 -3.87 7.80 16.65
CA GLY A 71 -4.25 8.22 15.31
C GLY A 71 -5.65 7.77 14.85
N LEU A 72 -6.24 6.74 15.47
CA LEU A 72 -7.53 6.18 15.04
C LEU A 72 -8.70 7.19 15.04
N PRO A 73 -8.85 8.09 16.05
CA PRO A 73 -9.89 9.12 15.99
C PRO A 73 -9.77 10.00 14.74
N LYS A 74 -8.56 10.37 14.36
CA LYS A 74 -8.33 11.17 13.16
C LYS A 74 -8.63 10.39 11.89
N LEU A 75 -8.26 9.11 11.85
CA LEU A 75 -8.61 8.23 10.73
C LEU A 75 -10.12 8.11 10.54
N LYS A 76 -10.90 8.03 11.63
CA LYS A 76 -12.37 8.03 11.57
C LYS A 76 -12.93 9.34 10.98
N GLU A 77 -12.30 10.48 11.23
CA GLU A 77 -12.67 11.74 10.56
C GLU A 77 -12.36 11.69 9.06
N VAL A 78 -11.22 11.10 8.68
CA VAL A 78 -10.84 10.92 7.27
C VAL A 78 -11.84 10.00 6.57
N GLN A 79 -12.26 8.88 7.19
CA GLN A 79 -13.31 7.98 6.68
C GLN A 79 -14.63 8.71 6.45
N LYS A 80 -15.04 9.61 7.36
CA LYS A 80 -16.25 10.42 7.19
C LYS A 80 -16.12 11.44 6.05
N LYS A 81 -14.92 12.02 5.89
CA LYS A 81 -14.67 13.04 4.86
C LYS A 81 -14.57 12.44 3.46
N TYR A 82 -14.03 11.23 3.34
CA TYR A 82 -13.83 10.54 2.06
C TYR A 82 -14.52 9.17 2.08
N PRO A 83 -15.86 9.13 2.06
CA PRO A 83 -16.60 7.87 2.15
C PRO A 83 -16.46 6.98 0.92
N ASN A 84 -15.96 7.51 -0.19
CA ASN A 84 -15.86 6.82 -1.49
C ASN A 84 -14.46 6.21 -1.75
N ILE A 85 -13.60 6.10 -0.74
CA ILE A 85 -12.31 5.41 -0.86
C ILE A 85 -12.32 4.16 0.01
N ASP A 86 -11.57 3.16 -0.41
CA ASP A 86 -11.40 1.95 0.38
C ASP A 86 -10.39 2.17 1.52
N TYR A 87 -10.66 1.52 2.65
CA TYR A 87 -9.78 1.54 3.82
C TYR A 87 -9.35 0.12 4.15
N VAL A 88 -8.04 -0.13 4.09
CA VAL A 88 -7.45 -1.45 4.36
C VAL A 88 -6.62 -1.37 5.63
N PHE A 89 -6.95 -2.18 6.62
CA PHE A 89 -6.24 -2.22 7.89
C PHE A 89 -5.30 -3.42 7.95
N ILE A 90 -3.99 -3.17 7.99
CA ILE A 90 -2.96 -4.21 8.11
C ILE A 90 -2.44 -4.21 9.54
N SER A 91 -2.62 -5.33 10.25
CA SER A 91 -2.11 -5.46 11.61
C SER A 91 -0.70 -6.07 11.64
N LEU A 92 0.14 -5.57 12.54
CA LEU A 92 1.45 -6.14 12.93
C LEU A 92 1.38 -6.87 14.28
N ASP A 93 0.18 -7.18 14.77
CA ASP A 93 0.02 -8.09 15.90
C ASP A 93 0.57 -9.47 15.56
N LYS A 94 1.28 -10.09 16.51
CA LYS A 94 1.97 -11.37 16.30
C LYS A 94 1.03 -12.57 16.23
N ASP A 95 -0.18 -12.42 16.76
CA ASP A 95 -1.15 -13.50 16.86
C ASP A 95 -2.57 -13.01 16.59
N GLN A 96 -3.39 -13.93 16.09
CA GLN A 96 -4.75 -13.63 15.64
C GLN A 96 -5.67 -13.19 16.80
N ARG A 97 -5.40 -13.64 18.03
CA ARG A 97 -6.20 -13.27 19.20
C ARG A 97 -5.97 -11.81 19.56
N SER A 98 -4.72 -11.37 19.62
CA SER A 98 -4.35 -9.98 19.87
C SER A 98 -4.93 -9.06 18.80
N TRP A 99 -4.82 -9.44 17.54
CA TRP A 99 -5.42 -8.71 16.42
C TRP A 99 -6.95 -8.57 16.55
N LYS A 100 -7.67 -9.68 16.74
CA LYS A 100 -9.14 -9.68 16.90
C LYS A 100 -9.58 -8.87 18.12
N ASN A 101 -8.86 -8.98 19.23
CA ASN A 101 -9.11 -8.18 20.44
C ASN A 101 -8.87 -6.70 20.18
N GLY A 102 -7.81 -6.33 19.47
CA GLY A 102 -7.51 -4.96 19.09
C GLY A 102 -8.60 -4.35 18.21
N ILE A 103 -9.06 -5.08 17.18
CA ILE A 103 -10.18 -4.65 16.31
C ILE A 103 -11.41 -4.33 17.16
N LYS A 104 -11.80 -5.25 18.04
CA LYS A 104 -12.96 -5.09 18.93
C LYS A 104 -12.78 -3.90 19.88
N ARG A 105 -11.62 -3.80 20.52
CA ARG A 105 -11.32 -2.76 21.52
C ARG A 105 -11.35 -1.35 20.92
N PHE A 106 -10.80 -1.18 19.73
CA PHE A 106 -10.65 0.14 19.11
C PHE A 106 -11.74 0.45 18.06
N SER A 107 -12.65 -0.49 17.85
CA SER A 107 -13.75 -0.38 16.88
C SER A 107 -13.22 -0.04 15.48
N ILE A 108 -12.23 -0.80 15.03
CA ILE A 108 -11.71 -0.75 13.66
C ILE A 108 -12.73 -1.47 12.76
N LYS A 109 -13.08 -0.84 11.64
CA LYS A 109 -14.10 -1.30 10.69
C LYS A 109 -13.59 -1.09 9.28
#